data_AF-A0AAU8NPU2-F1
#
_entry.id   AF-A0AAU8NPU2-F1
#
_cell.length_a   1.000
_cell.length_b   1.000
_cell.length_c   1.000
_cell.angle_alpha   90.00
_cell.angle_beta   90.00
_cell.angle_gamma   90.00
#
_symmetry.space_group_name_H-M   'P 1'
#
loop_
_entity.id
_entity.type
_entity.pdbx_description
1 polymer ?
#
loop_
_entity_poly.entity_id
_entity_poly.type
_entity_poly.pdbx_seq_one_letter_code
_entity_poly.pdbx_strand_id
1 'polypeptide(L)'
;MNAVDEFSRTRVTLGFAAQQYGFEVIPSFASGITITSLACDVRNVKPGCLFIPANRVDKRQLEAARDAGAYAAMVTPEFRSEAMSVGIPLLVSSNNPVTLGKLACDVNNDPSSFIATFAVAGDDDDEVYANVIRLADFLHMLGNPVGVISAAGSNSLQRDLDLEYPLGIVDIQHNLSVCVEDGAAAVVIALNSATLKKDALQSTNIDVLGVESNNALAMSGSLDLYKSDSLKTDVIEIDKKSDATGDAAFDSSASFDSSDAKDKSQAGSTLNEQSEESTKQNQLQKESAGSKESKGLTGSTESTELLSYSSQSDDSQIDELSIKSARPVMSFYTLQQRYGFLSHERSYCVMRSKESDELAALADQIGGRDVSRHLSLSIAMVLAAGVRRGTIKSALRVSHELK
;
A
#
# COMPACT_ATOMS: atom_id res chain seq x y z
N MET A 1 -24.43 30.06 -12.73
CA MET A 1 -23.60 28.89 -12.40
C MET A 1 -24.40 27.62 -12.66
N ASN A 2 -23.77 26.51 -13.03
CA ASN A 2 -24.38 25.19 -12.88
C ASN A 2 -24.04 24.66 -11.49
N ALA A 3 -24.98 23.98 -10.83
CA ALA A 3 -24.75 23.35 -9.52
C ALA A 3 -23.76 22.15 -9.54
N VAL A 4 -23.08 21.94 -10.68
CA VAL A 4 -22.06 20.91 -10.91
C VAL A 4 -20.64 21.49 -10.79
N ASP A 5 -20.46 22.82 -10.95
CA ASP A 5 -19.15 23.47 -10.86
C ASP A 5 -18.74 23.80 -9.41
N GLU A 6 -19.64 23.69 -8.42
CA GLU A 6 -19.36 24.04 -7.01
C GLU A 6 -18.63 22.93 -6.23
N PHE A 7 -18.62 21.69 -6.73
CA PHE A 7 -17.75 20.64 -6.20
C PHE A 7 -16.35 20.78 -6.81
N SER A 8 -15.41 21.26 -5.99
CA SER A 8 -14.03 21.60 -6.37
C SER A 8 -13.15 20.38 -6.72
N ARG A 9 -13.48 19.65 -7.79
CA ARG A 9 -12.55 18.73 -8.49
C ARG A 9 -11.81 19.50 -9.58
N THR A 10 -10.49 19.29 -9.71
CA THR A 10 -9.70 19.88 -10.80
C THR A 10 -10.17 19.29 -12.13
N ARG A 11 -10.80 20.13 -12.98
CA ARG A 11 -11.42 19.67 -14.22
C ARG A 11 -10.39 19.36 -15.30
N VAL A 12 -9.92 18.11 -15.35
CA VAL A 12 -8.96 17.65 -16.36
C VAL A 12 -9.55 17.79 -17.76
N THR A 13 -8.81 18.47 -18.63
CA THR A 13 -9.13 18.69 -20.04
C THR A 13 -7.93 18.36 -20.91
N LEU A 14 -8.13 18.17 -22.21
CA LEU A 14 -7.02 17.99 -23.15
C LEU A 14 -6.04 19.19 -23.12
N GLY A 15 -6.57 20.41 -22.99
CA GLY A 15 -5.77 21.63 -22.87
C GLY A 15 -4.97 21.71 -21.57
N PHE A 16 -5.59 21.34 -20.44
CA PHE A 16 -4.88 21.21 -19.16
C PHE A 16 -3.75 20.17 -19.23
N ALA A 17 -4.03 18.98 -19.80
CA ALA A 17 -3.03 17.92 -19.94
C ALA A 17 -1.87 18.35 -20.84
N ALA A 18 -2.14 19.08 -21.93
CA ALA A 18 -1.12 19.68 -22.78
C ALA A 18 -0.27 20.73 -22.05
N GLN A 19 -0.91 21.64 -21.31
CA GLN A 19 -0.22 22.70 -20.57
C GLN A 19 0.64 22.15 -19.42
N GLN A 20 0.14 21.16 -18.68
CA GLN A 20 0.77 20.63 -17.46
C GLN A 20 1.82 19.54 -17.75
N TYR A 21 1.66 18.76 -18.82
CA TYR A 21 2.51 17.61 -19.15
C TYR A 21 3.26 17.71 -20.48
N GLY A 22 3.08 18.79 -21.24
CA GLY A 22 3.78 19.02 -22.51
C GLY A 22 3.26 18.18 -23.68
N PHE A 23 2.04 17.65 -23.58
CA PHE A 23 1.36 16.94 -24.67
C PHE A 23 0.86 17.91 -25.75
N GLU A 24 0.59 17.43 -26.96
CA GLU A 24 -0.02 18.23 -28.04
C GLU A 24 -1.47 17.78 -28.32
N VAL A 25 -2.42 18.72 -28.36
CA VAL A 25 -3.84 18.45 -28.69
C VAL A 25 -4.10 18.66 -30.18
N ILE A 26 -4.64 17.66 -30.85
CA ILE A 26 -5.03 17.73 -32.27
C ILE A 26 -6.49 17.29 -32.43
N PRO A 27 -7.37 18.10 -33.06
CA PRO A 27 -7.17 19.49 -33.46
C PRO A 27 -7.17 20.44 -32.24
N SER A 28 -6.54 21.60 -32.36
CA SER A 28 -6.35 22.54 -31.23
C SER A 28 -7.65 23.00 -30.56
N PHE A 29 -8.77 23.07 -31.29
CA PHE A 29 -10.08 23.40 -30.71
C PHE A 29 -10.60 22.34 -29.71
N ALA A 30 -10.09 21.11 -29.77
CA ALA A 30 -10.44 20.05 -28.83
C ALA A 30 -9.89 20.28 -27.41
N SER A 31 -9.04 21.30 -27.19
CA SER A 31 -8.45 21.62 -25.88
C SER A 31 -9.47 21.77 -24.75
N GLY A 32 -10.71 22.19 -25.04
CA GLY A 32 -11.80 22.31 -24.06
C GLY A 32 -12.52 20.99 -23.71
N ILE A 33 -12.22 19.88 -24.39
CA ILE A 33 -12.81 18.57 -24.09
C ILE A 33 -12.34 18.13 -22.71
N THR A 34 -13.31 17.78 -21.85
CA THR A 34 -13.09 17.27 -20.50
C THR A 34 -12.91 15.75 -20.54
N ILE A 35 -11.95 15.25 -19.78
CA ILE A 35 -11.71 13.82 -19.57
C ILE A 35 -12.30 13.46 -18.20
N THR A 36 -13.12 12.43 -18.13
CA THR A 36 -13.73 11.95 -16.87
C THR A 36 -13.27 10.55 -16.47
N SER A 37 -12.59 9.85 -17.38
CA SER A 37 -12.05 8.50 -17.16
C SER A 37 -10.91 8.23 -18.15
N LEU A 38 -10.09 7.23 -17.83
CA LEU A 38 -9.04 6.69 -18.71
C LEU A 38 -9.33 5.21 -18.95
N ALA A 39 -9.04 4.67 -20.13
CA ALA A 39 -9.13 3.24 -20.40
C ALA A 39 -7.97 2.76 -21.28
N CYS A 40 -7.39 1.61 -20.91
CA CYS A 40 -6.29 0.99 -21.64
C CYS A 40 -6.71 -0.12 -22.63
N ASP A 41 -7.97 -0.57 -22.56
CA ASP A 41 -8.58 -1.52 -23.47
C ASP A 41 -9.87 -0.92 -24.05
N VAL A 42 -10.14 -1.19 -25.33
CA VAL A 42 -11.37 -0.79 -26.03
C VAL A 42 -12.62 -1.36 -25.33
N ARG A 43 -12.53 -2.56 -24.74
CA ARG A 43 -13.60 -3.20 -23.94
C ARG A 43 -14.06 -2.34 -22.76
N ASN A 44 -13.16 -1.50 -22.23
CA ASN A 44 -13.39 -0.70 -21.03
C ASN A 44 -13.68 0.79 -21.36
N VAL A 45 -13.70 1.17 -22.64
CA VAL A 45 -14.03 2.53 -23.08
C VAL A 45 -15.48 2.86 -22.77
N LYS A 46 -15.71 4.06 -22.24
CA LYS A 46 -17.03 4.64 -21.93
C LYS A 46 -17.05 6.11 -22.40
N PRO A 47 -18.23 6.72 -22.63
CA PRO A 47 -18.32 8.16 -22.93
C PRO A 47 -17.61 9.01 -21.86
N GLY A 48 -16.79 9.97 -22.29
CA GLY A 48 -15.91 10.77 -21.41
C GLY A 48 -14.49 10.21 -21.23
N CYS A 49 -14.20 9.03 -21.78
CA CYS A 49 -12.89 8.39 -21.71
C CYS A 49 -11.84 9.01 -22.65
N LEU A 50 -10.61 9.17 -22.16
CA LEU A 50 -9.39 9.22 -22.98
C LEU A 50 -8.85 7.78 -23.13
N PHE A 51 -8.85 7.26 -24.36
CA PHE A 51 -8.29 5.93 -24.65
C PHE A 51 -6.75 5.99 -24.71
N ILE A 52 -6.07 5.11 -23.97
CA ILE A 52 -4.60 5.07 -23.85
C ILE A 52 -4.11 3.66 -24.26
N PRO A 53 -3.65 3.46 -25.50
CA PRO A 53 -3.16 2.16 -25.96
C PRO A 53 -2.01 1.66 -25.08
N ALA A 54 -2.24 0.57 -24.33
CA ALA A 54 -1.20 -0.03 -23.47
C ALA A 54 -0.08 -0.73 -24.26
N ASN A 55 -0.33 -1.02 -25.54
CA ASN A 55 0.60 -1.65 -26.48
C ASN A 55 0.79 -0.74 -27.70
N ARG A 56 1.55 -1.20 -28.70
CA ARG A 56 1.72 -0.50 -30.00
C ARG A 56 0.34 -0.10 -30.57
N VAL A 57 0.19 1.19 -30.86
CA VAL A 57 -1.04 1.75 -31.45
C VAL A 57 -1.34 1.10 -32.80
N ASP A 58 -2.57 0.61 -32.97
CA ASP A 58 -3.16 0.20 -34.24
C ASP A 58 -4.31 1.16 -34.57
N LYS A 59 -4.39 1.61 -35.82
CA LYS A 59 -5.51 2.40 -36.34
C LYS A 59 -6.87 1.74 -36.04
N ARG A 60 -6.97 0.41 -36.14
CA ARG A 60 -8.22 -0.33 -35.85
C ARG A 60 -8.65 -0.21 -34.39
N GLN A 61 -7.71 -0.14 -33.45
CA GLN A 61 -8.02 0.08 -32.04
C GLN A 61 -8.52 1.50 -31.79
N LEU A 62 -7.95 2.50 -32.48
CA LEU A 62 -8.44 3.88 -32.41
C LEU A 62 -9.84 4.03 -33.03
N GLU A 63 -10.11 3.35 -34.15
CA GLU A 63 -11.44 3.31 -34.77
C GLU A 63 -12.47 2.64 -33.83
N ALA A 64 -12.13 1.50 -33.24
CA ALA A 64 -13.00 0.81 -32.30
C ALA A 64 -13.20 1.59 -30.99
N ALA A 65 -12.18 2.30 -30.48
CA ALA A 65 -12.31 3.18 -29.31
C ALA A 65 -13.20 4.41 -29.60
N ARG A 66 -13.08 5.01 -30.79
CA ARG A 66 -14.01 6.06 -31.26
C ARG A 66 -15.44 5.55 -31.30
N ASP A 67 -15.66 4.35 -31.85
CA ASP A 67 -16.99 3.78 -32.02
C ASP A 67 -17.60 3.27 -30.69
N ALA A 68 -16.75 2.96 -29.69
CA ALA A 68 -17.14 2.76 -28.29
C ALA A 68 -17.38 4.07 -27.50
N GLY A 69 -17.16 5.24 -28.11
CA GLY A 69 -17.47 6.54 -27.53
C GLY A 69 -16.33 7.25 -26.78
N ALA A 70 -15.06 6.87 -27.00
CA ALA A 70 -13.93 7.63 -26.48
C ALA A 70 -13.95 9.09 -26.98
N TYR A 71 -13.73 10.04 -26.08
CA TYR A 71 -13.72 11.47 -26.40
C TYR A 71 -12.39 11.92 -27.02
N ALA A 72 -11.31 11.18 -26.74
CA ALA A 72 -10.00 11.35 -27.33
C ALA A 72 -9.20 10.04 -27.26
N ALA A 73 -8.10 9.96 -28.00
CA ALA A 73 -7.11 8.90 -27.85
C ALA A 73 -5.69 9.47 -27.70
N MET A 74 -4.88 8.85 -26.84
CA MET A 74 -3.45 9.16 -26.72
C MET A 74 -2.66 8.39 -27.78
N VAL A 75 -1.75 9.07 -28.48
CA VAL A 75 -0.93 8.46 -29.54
C VAL A 75 0.51 8.95 -29.47
N THR A 76 1.46 8.13 -29.94
CA THR A 76 2.87 8.54 -29.99
C THR A 76 3.15 9.47 -31.18
N PRO A 77 4.19 10.33 -31.13
CA PRO A 77 4.47 11.32 -32.18
C PRO A 77 4.65 10.73 -33.58
N GLU A 78 5.15 9.49 -33.66
CA GLU A 78 5.41 8.77 -34.91
C GLU A 78 4.11 8.30 -35.58
N PHE A 79 3.08 7.98 -34.79
CA PHE A 79 1.79 7.48 -35.27
C PHE A 79 0.76 8.59 -35.59
N ARG A 80 1.05 9.83 -35.19
CA ARG A 80 0.24 11.04 -35.41
C ARG A 80 -0.43 11.10 -36.79
N SER A 81 0.35 10.93 -37.86
CA SER A 81 -0.13 11.08 -39.24
C SER A 81 -1.16 10.03 -39.65
N GLU A 82 -1.06 8.81 -39.13
CA GLU A 82 -2.02 7.73 -39.40
C GLU A 82 -3.27 7.91 -38.54
N ALA A 83 -3.09 8.22 -37.25
CA ALA A 83 -4.18 8.45 -36.30
C ALA A 83 -5.11 9.61 -36.70
N MET A 84 -4.60 10.67 -37.34
CA MET A 84 -5.45 11.78 -37.83
C MET A 84 -6.54 11.32 -38.82
N SER A 85 -6.35 10.19 -39.50
CA SER A 85 -7.35 9.62 -40.42
C SER A 85 -8.54 8.93 -39.74
N VAL A 86 -8.54 8.81 -38.40
CA VAL A 86 -9.60 8.15 -37.61
C VAL A 86 -10.75 9.10 -37.27
N GLY A 87 -10.49 10.41 -37.21
CA GLY A 87 -11.49 11.44 -36.89
C GLY A 87 -11.82 11.60 -35.40
N ILE A 88 -11.09 10.93 -34.51
CA ILE A 88 -11.13 11.16 -33.05
C ILE A 88 -10.08 12.23 -32.66
N PRO A 89 -10.35 13.12 -31.67
CA PRO A 89 -9.33 13.98 -31.09
C PRO A 89 -8.14 13.19 -30.55
N LEU A 90 -6.93 13.70 -30.76
CA LEU A 90 -5.67 13.07 -30.39
C LEU A 90 -4.94 13.88 -29.32
N LEU A 91 -4.38 13.17 -28.34
CA LEU A 91 -3.41 13.68 -27.39
C LEU A 91 -2.06 13.07 -27.74
N VAL A 92 -1.20 13.82 -28.42
CA VAL A 92 0.11 13.33 -28.85
C VAL A 92 1.09 13.44 -27.69
N SER A 93 1.69 12.32 -27.31
CA SER A 93 2.60 12.23 -26.16
C SER A 93 3.61 11.10 -26.34
N SER A 94 4.80 11.23 -25.74
CA SER A 94 5.73 10.11 -25.62
C SER A 94 5.22 9.10 -24.59
N ASN A 95 5.54 7.81 -24.76
CA ASN A 95 5.11 6.76 -23.82
C ASN A 95 5.94 6.77 -22.52
N ASN A 96 5.81 7.85 -21.75
CA ASN A 96 6.48 8.06 -20.48
C ASN A 96 5.53 7.72 -19.31
N PRO A 97 5.81 6.67 -18.52
CA PRO A 97 4.92 6.22 -17.45
C PRO A 97 4.78 7.24 -16.31
N VAL A 98 5.77 8.12 -16.09
CA VAL A 98 5.71 9.14 -15.03
C VAL A 98 4.68 10.22 -15.36
N THR A 99 4.61 10.67 -16.62
CA THR A 99 3.59 11.64 -17.06
C THR A 99 2.20 11.00 -17.18
N LEU A 100 2.13 9.71 -17.53
CA LEU A 100 0.87 8.95 -17.52
C LEU A 100 0.35 8.76 -16.09
N GLY A 101 1.23 8.46 -15.12
CA GLY A 101 0.92 8.40 -13.70
C GLY A 101 0.30 9.69 -13.19
N LYS A 102 0.94 10.84 -13.46
CA LYS A 102 0.41 12.15 -13.06
C LYS A 102 -0.94 12.48 -13.72
N LEU A 103 -1.11 12.20 -15.00
CA LEU A 103 -2.42 12.37 -15.67
C LEU A 103 -3.51 11.49 -15.05
N ALA A 104 -3.19 10.23 -14.73
CA ALA A 104 -4.13 9.30 -14.11
C ALA A 104 -4.46 9.69 -12.67
N CYS A 105 -3.47 10.19 -11.93
CA CYS A 105 -3.62 10.77 -10.59
C CYS A 105 -4.55 12.00 -10.62
N ASP A 106 -4.34 12.96 -11.53
CA ASP A 106 -5.21 14.14 -11.70
C ASP A 106 -6.65 13.76 -12.06
N VAL A 107 -6.86 12.84 -13.02
CA VAL A 107 -8.21 12.40 -13.45
C VAL A 107 -8.96 11.71 -12.32
N ASN A 108 -8.25 10.99 -11.45
CA ASN A 108 -8.81 10.32 -10.27
C ASN A 108 -8.73 11.18 -8.98
N ASN A 109 -8.31 12.44 -9.09
CA ASN A 109 -8.21 13.42 -7.99
C ASN A 109 -7.31 12.95 -6.82
N ASP A 110 -6.08 12.54 -7.12
CA ASP A 110 -5.07 11.94 -6.20
C ASP A 110 -5.68 11.06 -5.10
N PRO A 111 -6.18 9.86 -5.45
CA PRO A 111 -6.84 9.00 -4.49
C PRO A 111 -5.88 8.54 -3.38
N SER A 112 -4.57 8.49 -3.64
CA SER A 112 -3.55 8.11 -2.66
C SER A 112 -3.30 9.15 -1.56
N SER A 113 -3.87 10.35 -1.69
CA SER A 113 -3.91 11.36 -0.62
C SER A 113 -5.10 11.20 0.34
N PHE A 114 -6.10 10.38 0.00
CA PHE A 114 -7.34 10.21 0.78
C PHE A 114 -7.46 8.86 1.50
N ILE A 115 -6.60 7.89 1.20
CA ILE A 115 -6.65 6.53 1.74
C ILE A 115 -5.26 6.05 2.18
N ALA A 116 -5.19 5.33 3.30
CA ALA A 116 -3.92 4.77 3.78
C ALA A 116 -3.45 3.60 2.90
N THR A 117 -2.24 3.70 2.36
CA THR A 117 -1.72 2.79 1.33
C THR A 117 -0.73 1.79 1.92
N PHE A 118 -1.19 0.56 2.11
CA PHE A 118 -0.38 -0.57 2.57
C PHE A 118 0.04 -1.43 1.38
N ALA A 119 1.31 -1.83 1.37
CA ALA A 119 1.91 -2.61 0.30
C ALA A 119 2.66 -3.82 0.89
N VAL A 120 2.50 -4.99 0.30
CA VAL A 120 3.16 -6.23 0.74
C VAL A 120 3.97 -6.80 -0.41
N ALA A 121 5.29 -6.89 -0.23
CA ALA A 121 6.22 -7.47 -1.20
C ALA A 121 6.99 -8.64 -0.57
N GLY A 122 7.34 -9.64 -1.38
CA GLY A 122 8.12 -10.79 -0.93
C GLY A 122 8.70 -11.62 -2.07
N ASP A 123 9.49 -12.62 -1.71
CA ASP A 123 10.17 -13.53 -2.65
C ASP A 123 9.28 -14.69 -3.15
N ASP A 124 8.05 -14.83 -2.61
CA ASP A 124 7.09 -15.90 -2.92
C ASP A 124 5.67 -15.32 -3.03
N ASP A 125 4.91 -15.73 -4.05
CA ASP A 125 3.61 -15.12 -4.36
C ASP A 125 2.51 -15.60 -3.40
N ASP A 126 2.54 -16.88 -2.99
CA ASP A 126 1.55 -17.44 -2.07
C ASP A 126 1.67 -16.84 -0.66
N GLU A 127 2.90 -16.64 -0.17
CA GLU A 127 3.17 -15.96 1.09
C GLU A 127 2.75 -14.48 1.02
N VAL A 128 3.00 -13.78 -0.10
CA VAL A 128 2.53 -12.39 -0.30
C VAL A 128 0.99 -12.32 -0.22
N TYR A 129 0.27 -13.23 -0.88
CA TYR A 129 -1.19 -13.27 -0.81
C TYR A 129 -1.70 -13.58 0.61
N ALA A 130 -1.07 -14.53 1.32
CA ALA A 130 -1.41 -14.81 2.71
C ALA A 130 -1.21 -13.59 3.63
N ASN A 131 -0.08 -12.88 3.49
CA ASN A 131 0.18 -11.65 4.26
C ASN A 131 -0.79 -10.52 3.93
N VAL A 132 -1.16 -10.32 2.65
CA VAL A 132 -2.16 -9.31 2.23
C VAL A 132 -3.51 -9.57 2.90
N ILE A 133 -3.98 -10.82 2.87
CA ILE A 133 -5.25 -11.20 3.50
C ILE A 133 -5.19 -10.98 5.02
N ARG A 134 -4.14 -11.46 5.70
CA ARG A 134 -4.03 -11.31 7.16
C ARG A 134 -3.84 -9.86 7.61
N LEU A 135 -3.20 -9.02 6.82
CA LEU A 135 -3.11 -7.59 7.10
C LEU A 135 -4.47 -6.89 6.91
N ALA A 136 -5.23 -7.25 5.87
CA ALA A 136 -6.58 -6.72 5.66
C ALA A 136 -7.54 -7.13 6.78
N ASP A 137 -7.56 -8.42 7.15
CA ASP A 137 -8.29 -8.94 8.31
C ASP A 137 -7.93 -8.18 9.59
N PHE A 138 -6.64 -7.95 9.83
CA PHE A 138 -6.14 -7.32 11.04
C PHE A 138 -6.45 -5.81 11.11
N LEU A 139 -6.32 -5.09 9.99
CA LEU A 139 -6.78 -3.71 9.86
C LEU A 139 -8.30 -3.60 10.06
N HIS A 140 -9.07 -4.57 9.57
CA HIS A 140 -10.52 -4.60 9.76
C HIS A 140 -10.92 -4.89 11.22
N MET A 141 -10.25 -5.84 11.89
CA MET A 141 -10.43 -6.09 13.33
C MET A 141 -10.04 -4.90 14.22
N LEU A 142 -9.22 -3.96 13.71
CA LEU A 142 -8.91 -2.69 14.36
C LEU A 142 -9.97 -1.59 14.11
N GLY A 143 -11.06 -1.92 13.40
CA GLY A 143 -12.20 -1.03 13.14
C GLY A 143 -12.10 -0.21 11.85
N ASN A 144 -11.14 -0.51 10.96
CA ASN A 144 -10.98 0.22 9.70
C ASN A 144 -11.81 -0.44 8.58
N PRO A 145 -12.49 0.34 7.71
CA PRO A 145 -12.92 -0.16 6.41
C PRO A 145 -11.71 -0.31 5.48
N VAL A 146 -11.54 -1.48 4.86
CA VAL A 146 -10.36 -1.85 4.08
C VAL A 146 -10.77 -2.31 2.68
N GLY A 147 -9.99 -1.96 1.66
CA GLY A 147 -9.99 -2.61 0.35
C GLY A 147 -8.74 -3.45 0.11
N VAL A 148 -8.82 -4.45 -0.76
CA VAL A 148 -7.70 -5.32 -1.15
C VAL A 148 -7.48 -5.25 -2.65
N ILE A 149 -6.22 -5.11 -3.06
CA ILE A 149 -5.78 -5.18 -4.46
C ILE A 149 -4.78 -6.34 -4.61
N SER A 150 -5.27 -7.47 -5.12
CA SER A 150 -4.49 -8.72 -5.26
C SER A 150 -5.03 -9.58 -6.41
N ALA A 151 -4.15 -10.20 -7.19
CA ALA A 151 -4.57 -11.16 -8.23
C ALA A 151 -5.19 -12.47 -7.67
N ALA A 152 -5.06 -12.73 -6.36
CA ALA A 152 -5.80 -13.81 -5.69
C ALA A 152 -7.27 -13.41 -5.36
N GLY A 153 -7.64 -12.14 -5.56
CA GLY A 153 -8.95 -11.57 -5.28
C GLY A 153 -8.82 -10.12 -4.80
N SER A 154 -9.57 -9.21 -5.41
CA SER A 154 -9.66 -7.81 -5.00
C SER A 154 -11.07 -7.47 -4.50
N ASN A 155 -11.15 -6.58 -3.52
CA ASN A 155 -12.41 -6.07 -3.00
C ASN A 155 -12.30 -4.62 -2.52
N SER A 156 -13.46 -3.98 -2.37
CA SER A 156 -13.65 -2.69 -1.72
C SER A 156 -14.66 -2.88 -0.60
N LEU A 157 -14.18 -2.89 0.65
CA LEU A 157 -14.94 -3.28 1.85
C LEU A 157 -15.56 -4.69 1.71
N GLN A 158 -16.85 -4.76 1.37
CA GLN A 158 -17.62 -6.00 1.20
C GLN A 158 -17.97 -6.31 -0.26
N ARG A 159 -17.49 -5.49 -1.21
CA ARG A 159 -17.82 -5.58 -2.63
C ARG A 159 -16.61 -6.06 -3.42
N ASP A 160 -16.70 -7.24 -4.02
CA ASP A 160 -15.65 -7.76 -4.90
C ASP A 160 -15.43 -6.85 -6.12
N LEU A 161 -14.19 -6.80 -6.60
CA LEU A 161 -13.77 -6.04 -7.77
C LEU A 161 -13.37 -7.01 -8.88
N ASP A 162 -14.16 -7.06 -9.95
CA ASP A 162 -13.88 -7.85 -11.16
C ASP A 162 -12.81 -7.14 -12.00
N LEU A 163 -11.56 -7.61 -11.90
CA LEU A 163 -10.37 -6.94 -12.43
C LEU A 163 -9.53 -7.87 -13.32
N GLU A 164 -9.01 -7.32 -14.43
CA GLU A 164 -8.18 -8.05 -15.39
C GLU A 164 -6.69 -7.83 -15.11
N TYR A 165 -6.06 -8.82 -14.46
CA TYR A 165 -4.66 -8.76 -14.03
C TYR A 165 -3.66 -9.09 -15.14
N PRO A 166 -2.39 -8.62 -15.05
CA PRO A 166 -1.87 -7.69 -14.03
C PRO A 166 -2.32 -6.25 -14.29
N LEU A 167 -2.52 -5.45 -13.23
CA LEU A 167 -3.01 -4.07 -13.28
C LEU A 167 -1.92 -3.08 -13.74
N GLY A 168 -2.29 -2.07 -14.52
CA GLY A 168 -1.44 -0.93 -14.90
C GLY A 168 -1.80 0.37 -14.18
N ILE A 169 -1.11 1.46 -14.57
CA ILE A 169 -1.24 2.80 -13.98
C ILE A 169 -2.70 3.28 -13.90
N VAL A 170 -3.42 3.20 -15.03
CA VAL A 170 -4.82 3.61 -15.14
C VAL A 170 -5.70 2.76 -14.23
N ASP A 171 -5.46 1.45 -14.23
CA ASP A 171 -6.26 0.47 -13.49
C ASP A 171 -6.09 0.67 -11.96
N ILE A 172 -4.87 0.95 -11.48
CA ILE A 172 -4.58 1.24 -10.07
C ILE A 172 -5.18 2.57 -9.63
N GLN A 173 -4.92 3.66 -10.36
CA GLN A 173 -5.43 4.98 -9.99
C GLN A 173 -6.97 5.00 -9.97
N HIS A 174 -7.63 4.27 -10.88
CA HIS A 174 -9.08 4.12 -10.87
C HIS A 174 -9.59 3.25 -9.71
N ASN A 175 -8.96 2.11 -9.41
CA ASN A 175 -9.42 1.26 -8.30
C ASN A 175 -9.17 1.89 -6.92
N LEU A 176 -8.13 2.71 -6.77
CA LEU A 176 -7.94 3.51 -5.56
C LEU A 176 -9.01 4.59 -5.40
N SER A 177 -9.42 5.29 -6.47
CA SER A 177 -10.54 6.24 -6.37
C SER A 177 -11.87 5.55 -6.09
N VAL A 178 -12.10 4.34 -6.62
CA VAL A 178 -13.25 3.50 -6.27
C VAL A 178 -13.26 3.12 -4.78
N CYS A 179 -12.11 2.73 -4.21
CA CYS A 179 -12.02 2.44 -2.77
C CYS A 179 -12.27 3.69 -1.91
N VAL A 180 -11.79 4.86 -2.35
CA VAL A 180 -12.07 6.16 -1.69
C VAL A 180 -13.55 6.53 -1.77
N GLU A 181 -14.20 6.36 -2.93
CA GLU A 181 -15.62 6.68 -3.14
C GLU A 181 -16.56 5.69 -2.40
N ASP A 182 -16.17 4.43 -2.21
CA ASP A 182 -16.86 3.47 -1.33
C ASP A 182 -16.60 3.72 0.18
N GLY A 183 -15.65 4.61 0.54
CA GLY A 183 -15.36 4.98 1.93
C GLY A 183 -14.36 4.08 2.67
N ALA A 184 -13.45 3.39 1.96
CA ALA A 184 -12.35 2.67 2.60
C ALA A 184 -11.32 3.64 3.20
N ALA A 185 -10.82 3.32 4.39
CA ALA A 185 -9.80 4.09 5.10
C ALA A 185 -8.38 3.59 4.83
N ALA A 186 -8.25 2.32 4.41
CA ALA A 186 -7.00 1.72 3.98
C ALA A 186 -7.20 0.82 2.75
N VAL A 187 -6.16 0.69 1.92
CA VAL A 187 -6.07 -0.36 0.89
C VAL A 187 -4.77 -1.14 1.06
N VAL A 188 -4.86 -2.47 0.93
CA VAL A 188 -3.70 -3.39 0.97
C VAL A 188 -3.42 -3.92 -0.44
N ILE A 189 -2.20 -3.73 -0.95
CA ILE A 189 -1.79 -4.11 -2.32
C ILE A 189 -0.73 -5.22 -2.30
N ALA A 190 -0.92 -6.26 -3.11
CA ALA A 190 0.10 -7.29 -3.39
C ALA A 190 1.12 -6.78 -4.43
N LEU A 191 2.40 -6.65 -4.05
CA LEU A 191 3.47 -6.13 -4.93
C LEU A 191 4.20 -7.23 -5.71
N ASN A 192 3.44 -8.09 -6.38
CA ASN A 192 3.95 -9.10 -7.30
C ASN A 192 3.53 -8.86 -8.75
N SER A 193 4.21 -9.53 -9.69
CA SER A 193 3.97 -9.34 -11.13
C SER A 193 2.77 -10.09 -11.70
N ALA A 194 2.12 -10.94 -10.90
CA ALA A 194 0.77 -11.41 -11.16
C ALA A 194 -0.26 -10.29 -10.90
N THR A 195 -0.09 -9.49 -9.84
CA THR A 195 -1.01 -8.37 -9.52
C THR A 195 -0.71 -7.09 -10.29
N LEU A 196 0.57 -6.74 -10.47
CA LEU A 196 1.01 -5.42 -10.97
C LEU A 196 1.92 -5.52 -12.19
N LYS A 197 1.62 -4.73 -13.24
CA LYS A 197 2.53 -4.45 -14.36
C LYS A 197 3.75 -3.64 -13.85
N LYS A 198 4.83 -3.59 -14.64
CA LYS A 198 5.91 -2.60 -14.42
C LYS A 198 5.30 -1.20 -14.41
N ASP A 199 5.81 -0.32 -13.54
CA ASP A 199 5.36 1.07 -13.38
C ASP A 199 3.88 1.24 -12.96
N ALA A 200 3.17 0.19 -12.51
CA ALA A 200 1.73 0.26 -12.22
C ALA A 200 1.33 1.23 -11.08
N LEU A 201 2.24 1.61 -10.19
CA LEU A 201 2.00 2.49 -9.04
C LEU A 201 2.54 3.92 -9.26
N GLN A 202 2.77 4.32 -10.52
CA GLN A 202 3.23 5.69 -10.82
C GLN A 202 2.23 6.74 -10.32
N SER A 203 2.74 7.74 -9.60
CA SER A 203 1.96 8.74 -8.85
C SER A 203 0.98 8.16 -7.82
N THR A 204 1.28 6.97 -7.27
CA THR A 204 0.62 6.42 -6.09
C THR A 204 1.59 6.53 -4.91
N ASN A 205 1.16 7.15 -3.81
CA ASN A 205 1.87 7.09 -2.52
C ASN A 205 1.85 5.66 -1.93
N ILE A 206 2.87 5.30 -1.15
CA ILE A 206 2.83 4.12 -0.26
C ILE A 206 3.20 4.58 1.15
N ASP A 207 2.27 4.43 2.10
CA ASP A 207 2.47 4.80 3.51
C ASP A 207 3.22 3.72 4.29
N VAL A 208 2.92 2.44 4.03
CA VAL A 208 3.62 1.31 4.67
C VAL A 208 3.91 0.18 3.69
N LEU A 209 5.19 -0.05 3.41
CA LEU A 209 5.68 -1.24 2.70
C LEU A 209 6.14 -2.30 3.69
N GLY A 210 5.44 -3.42 3.74
CA GLY A 210 5.91 -4.66 4.34
C GLY A 210 6.79 -5.43 3.35
N VAL A 211 8.03 -5.70 3.74
CA VAL A 211 8.92 -6.58 2.98
C VAL A 211 9.07 -7.89 3.73
N GLU A 212 8.51 -8.94 3.15
CA GLU A 212 8.82 -10.30 3.52
C GLU A 212 10.08 -10.76 2.77
N SER A 213 11.21 -10.77 3.48
CA SER A 213 12.37 -11.52 3.05
C SER A 213 12.85 -12.43 4.16
N ASN A 214 13.29 -13.63 3.77
CA ASN A 214 14.02 -14.53 4.68
C ASN A 214 15.43 -14.00 5.00
N ASN A 215 15.83 -12.85 4.43
CA ASN A 215 17.17 -12.28 4.56
C ASN A 215 17.11 -10.80 5.00
N ALA A 216 17.47 -10.52 6.26
CA ALA A 216 17.33 -9.18 6.89
C ALA A 216 18.24 -8.07 6.32
N LEU A 217 19.07 -8.39 5.31
CA LEU A 217 20.03 -7.47 4.68
C LEU A 217 19.38 -6.45 3.72
N ALA A 218 18.09 -6.60 3.39
CA ALA A 218 17.36 -5.80 2.40
C ALA A 218 17.39 -4.27 2.61
N MET A 219 17.56 -3.83 3.84
CA MET A 219 17.32 -2.44 4.26
C MET A 219 18.57 -1.61 4.60
N SER A 220 19.77 -2.22 4.60
CA SER A 220 21.00 -1.53 5.00
C SER A 220 21.46 -0.40 4.07
N GLY A 221 20.81 -0.22 2.91
CA GLY A 221 21.18 0.79 1.91
C GLY A 221 20.28 2.02 1.81
N SER A 222 19.21 2.13 2.61
CA SER A 222 18.14 3.11 2.33
C SER A 222 17.55 3.87 3.52
N LEU A 223 17.95 3.59 4.77
CA LEU A 223 17.30 4.20 5.96
C LEU A 223 17.98 5.48 6.46
N ASP A 224 19.27 5.69 6.16
CA ASP A 224 20.05 6.80 6.74
C ASP A 224 19.87 8.16 6.04
N LEU A 225 19.22 8.19 4.87
CA LEU A 225 19.10 9.39 4.02
C LEU A 225 18.00 10.39 4.43
N TYR A 226 17.16 10.07 5.42
CA TYR A 226 16.05 10.93 5.86
C TYR A 226 16.04 11.20 7.38
N LYS A 227 17.10 10.87 8.10
CA LYS A 227 17.16 10.98 9.58
C LYS A 227 17.93 12.20 10.11
N SER A 228 18.40 13.07 9.21
CA SER A 228 19.43 14.08 9.49
C SER A 228 18.93 15.53 9.50
N ASP A 229 17.85 15.86 10.22
CA ASP A 229 17.59 17.27 10.58
C ASP A 229 16.77 17.48 11.89
N SER A 230 16.79 16.50 12.82
CA SER A 230 16.05 16.59 14.10
C SER A 230 16.93 16.48 15.36
N LEU A 231 18.24 16.60 15.22
CA LEU A 231 19.20 16.59 16.34
C LEU A 231 20.27 17.70 16.21
N LYS A 232 19.81 18.95 16.15
CA LYS A 232 20.59 20.09 16.66
C LYS A 232 20.11 20.40 18.07
N THR A 233 20.71 19.72 19.04
CA THR A 233 20.67 20.11 20.45
C THR A 233 22.03 20.68 20.79
N ASP A 234 22.07 21.93 21.23
CA ASP A 234 23.32 22.67 21.37
C ASP A 234 24.22 22.08 22.45
N VAL A 235 25.43 21.68 22.04
CA VAL A 235 26.57 21.44 22.94
C VAL A 235 27.51 22.62 22.79
N ILE A 236 27.24 23.69 23.54
CA ILE A 236 28.18 24.81 23.68
C ILE A 236 29.14 24.45 24.81
N GLU A 237 30.43 24.35 24.48
CA GLU A 237 31.48 24.06 25.45
C GLU A 237 31.63 25.21 26.46
N ILE A 238 31.72 24.87 27.75
CA ILE A 238 31.96 25.85 28.81
C ILE A 238 33.46 26.00 29.00
N ASP A 239 34.03 27.10 28.52
CA ASP A 239 35.36 27.54 28.93
C ASP A 239 35.36 29.01 29.39
N LYS A 240 36.29 29.38 30.27
CA LYS A 240 36.18 30.55 31.16
C LYS A 240 37.25 31.61 30.90
N LYS A 241 36.83 32.85 30.59
CA LYS A 241 37.35 34.06 31.28
C LYS A 241 36.59 35.37 30.98
N SER A 242 36.62 36.24 32.00
CA SER A 242 36.59 37.73 32.00
C SER A 242 36.29 38.45 30.67
N ASP A 243 35.38 39.43 30.63
CA ASP A 243 35.54 40.70 31.39
C ASP A 243 34.22 41.33 31.91
N ALA A 244 34.28 42.58 32.38
CA ALA A 244 33.25 43.25 33.20
C ALA A 244 32.59 44.50 32.55
N THR A 245 31.64 45.09 33.29
CA THR A 245 30.91 46.38 33.08
C THR A 245 29.66 46.36 32.18
N GLY A 246 28.67 47.25 32.45
CA GLY A 246 27.79 47.77 31.38
C GLY A 246 26.26 47.73 31.47
N ASP A 247 25.63 48.08 32.62
CA ASP A 247 24.35 48.83 32.74
C ASP A 247 23.03 48.49 31.96
N ALA A 248 21.96 49.17 32.42
CA ALA A 248 20.74 49.61 31.70
C ALA A 248 19.55 48.63 31.49
N ALA A 249 18.50 48.91 32.27
CA ALA A 249 17.20 48.26 32.35
C ALA A 249 16.14 48.69 31.29
N PHE A 250 15.18 47.80 31.05
CA PHE A 250 13.74 48.04 30.76
C PHE A 250 13.03 46.66 30.90
N ASP A 251 11.98 46.38 31.68
CA ASP A 251 10.73 47.06 32.12
C ASP A 251 9.50 46.88 31.18
N SER A 252 8.32 46.74 31.78
CA SER A 252 7.00 46.34 31.24
C SER A 252 6.92 44.93 30.62
N SER A 253 6.04 43.99 30.98
CA SER A 253 4.76 43.93 31.73
C SER A 253 3.49 44.23 30.92
N ALA A 254 2.70 43.19 30.62
CA ALA A 254 1.26 43.24 30.35
C ALA A 254 0.65 41.84 30.48
N SER A 255 -0.32 41.66 31.39
CA SER A 255 -1.10 40.43 31.58
C SER A 255 -2.56 40.66 31.21
N PHE A 256 -3.30 39.63 30.79
CA PHE A 256 -4.77 39.67 30.90
C PHE A 256 -5.41 38.29 31.09
N ASP A 257 -6.54 38.30 31.80
CA ASP A 257 -7.47 37.17 32.04
C ASP A 257 -8.21 36.74 30.75
N SER A 258 -8.73 35.52 30.56
CA SER A 258 -9.46 34.54 31.39
C SER A 258 -10.99 34.73 31.48
N SER A 259 -11.71 33.63 31.23
CA SER A 259 -13.14 33.28 31.41
C SER A 259 -13.44 32.17 30.38
N ASP A 260 -13.76 30.91 30.70
CA ASP A 260 -14.62 30.28 31.73
C ASP A 260 -16.12 30.35 31.39
N ALA A 261 -16.64 29.23 30.85
CA ALA A 261 -18.05 28.92 30.73
C ALA A 261 -18.22 27.38 30.76
N LYS A 262 -19.09 26.90 31.64
CA LYS A 262 -19.52 25.49 31.72
C LYS A 262 -20.94 25.37 31.17
N ASP A 263 -21.31 24.19 30.67
CA ASP A 263 -22.67 23.71 30.89
C ASP A 263 -22.74 22.18 31.05
N LYS A 264 -23.86 21.68 31.56
CA LYS A 264 -24.17 20.27 31.80
C LYS A 264 -25.60 19.96 31.35
N SER A 265 -25.81 18.79 30.77
CA SER A 265 -27.14 18.14 30.78
C SER A 265 -27.01 16.62 30.94
N GLN A 266 -28.08 16.00 31.45
CA GLN A 266 -28.20 14.56 31.69
C GLN A 266 -29.57 14.06 31.23
N ALA A 267 -29.59 12.98 30.45
CA ALA A 267 -30.66 11.97 30.31
C ALA A 267 -30.26 11.01 29.17
N GLY A 268 -30.67 9.74 29.12
CA GLY A 268 -31.46 8.96 30.08
C GLY A 268 -32.26 7.86 29.36
N SER A 269 -32.40 6.70 29.99
CA SER A 269 -33.15 5.50 29.53
C SER A 269 -32.71 4.86 28.19
N THR A 270 -33.27 3.71 27.81
CA THR A 270 -32.90 2.33 28.23
C THR A 270 -33.77 1.29 27.50
N LEU A 271 -33.20 0.12 27.19
CA LEU A 271 -33.87 -1.16 26.88
C LEU A 271 -34.77 -1.24 25.63
N ASN A 272 -34.48 -2.24 24.80
CA ASN A 272 -35.45 -3.30 24.55
C ASN A 272 -34.71 -4.64 24.30
N GLU A 273 -35.34 -5.78 24.62
CA GLU A 273 -34.82 -7.13 24.40
C GLU A 273 -35.75 -7.94 23.48
N GLN A 274 -35.38 -9.21 23.21
CA GLN A 274 -36.23 -10.32 22.76
C GLN A 274 -36.70 -10.26 21.29
N SER A 275 -36.90 -11.39 20.58
CA SER A 275 -36.50 -12.80 20.80
C SER A 275 -36.90 -13.64 19.58
N GLU A 276 -36.14 -14.68 19.20
CA GLU A 276 -36.53 -15.89 18.40
C GLU A 276 -35.24 -16.61 17.94
N GLU A 277 -35.20 -17.91 17.63
CA GLU A 277 -35.93 -19.06 18.22
C GLU A 277 -35.04 -20.33 18.11
N SER A 278 -35.44 -21.45 18.73
CA SER A 278 -34.62 -22.67 18.80
C SER A 278 -34.83 -23.64 17.64
N THR A 279 -33.79 -24.37 17.22
CA THR A 279 -33.93 -25.66 16.52
C THR A 279 -32.84 -26.64 16.98
N LYS A 280 -33.15 -27.94 16.98
CA LYS A 280 -32.35 -29.01 17.59
C LYS A 280 -31.73 -29.95 16.55
N GLN A 281 -30.61 -30.56 16.96
CA GLN A 281 -30.19 -31.94 16.69
C GLN A 281 -30.18 -32.46 15.24
N ASN A 282 -29.01 -32.98 14.84
CA ASN A 282 -28.98 -34.40 14.48
C ASN A 282 -27.63 -35.07 14.84
N GLN A 283 -27.68 -36.38 15.09
CA GLN A 283 -26.53 -37.27 15.28
C GLN A 283 -26.64 -38.43 14.27
N LEU A 284 -25.57 -39.25 14.21
CA LEU A 284 -25.38 -40.53 13.49
C LEU A 284 -24.47 -40.43 12.26
N GLN A 285 -23.65 -41.42 11.91
CA GLN A 285 -22.83 -42.39 12.69
C GLN A 285 -22.02 -43.23 11.70
N LYS A 286 -20.72 -43.49 11.98
CA LYS A 286 -19.89 -44.54 11.32
C LYS A 286 -19.64 -44.29 9.81
N GLU A 287 -18.76 -44.98 9.08
CA GLU A 287 -17.98 -46.22 9.29
C GLU A 287 -16.45 -45.99 9.10
N SER A 288 -15.58 -46.74 9.79
CA SER A 288 -14.66 -47.79 9.25
C SER A 288 -13.67 -47.35 8.15
N ALA A 289 -12.39 -47.78 8.13
CA ALA A 289 -11.52 -48.53 9.05
C ALA A 289 -10.07 -48.45 8.52
N GLY A 290 -9.07 -49.00 9.22
CA GLY A 290 -7.76 -49.31 8.60
C GLY A 290 -6.52 -48.99 9.44
N SER A 291 -6.06 -49.96 10.21
CA SER A 291 -4.78 -49.91 10.94
C SER A 291 -3.56 -50.16 10.04
N LYS A 292 -2.42 -49.53 10.34
CA LYS A 292 -1.10 -50.21 10.36
C LYS A 292 -0.03 -49.41 11.11
N GLU A 293 0.47 -49.98 12.22
CA GLU A 293 1.77 -49.61 12.78
C GLU A 293 2.91 -50.27 12.00
N SER A 294 4.10 -49.66 12.02
CA SER A 294 5.38 -50.38 11.91
C SER A 294 6.44 -49.68 12.77
N LYS A 295 7.00 -50.38 13.76
CA LYS A 295 7.94 -49.84 14.76
C LYS A 295 9.40 -50.24 14.48
N GLY A 296 10.33 -49.35 14.82
CA GLY A 296 11.74 -49.66 15.13
C GLY A 296 12.68 -49.90 13.95
N LEU A 297 13.98 -50.17 14.15
CA LEU A 297 14.86 -50.19 15.35
C LEU A 297 16.31 -50.37 14.80
N THR A 298 17.44 -49.81 15.27
CA THR A 298 17.82 -48.80 16.30
C THR A 298 19.26 -48.31 15.97
N GLY A 299 19.77 -47.23 16.59
CA GLY A 299 21.16 -46.77 16.31
C GLY A 299 21.71 -45.69 17.25
N SER A 300 21.87 -45.98 18.53
CA SER A 300 22.43 -45.06 19.54
C SER A 300 23.96 -45.15 19.65
N THR A 301 24.64 -44.00 19.74
CA THR A 301 25.94 -43.90 20.42
C THR A 301 26.04 -42.58 21.16
N GLU A 302 26.26 -42.61 22.47
CA GLU A 302 26.59 -41.44 23.29
C GLU A 302 28.12 -41.30 23.41
N SER A 303 28.62 -40.06 23.46
CA SER A 303 29.94 -39.76 24.03
C SER A 303 30.01 -38.31 24.47
N THR A 304 29.91 -38.08 25.77
CA THR A 304 30.08 -36.78 26.44
C THR A 304 31.56 -36.38 26.46
N GLU A 305 31.89 -35.09 26.29
CA GLU A 305 32.65 -34.28 27.27
C GLU A 305 33.18 -32.93 26.70
N LEU A 306 33.46 -32.03 27.66
CA LEU A 306 34.36 -30.88 27.62
C LEU A 306 34.04 -29.63 26.78
N LEU A 307 34.00 -28.50 27.51
CA LEU A 307 34.10 -27.14 27.00
C LEU A 307 35.56 -26.76 26.75
N SER A 308 35.87 -26.18 25.59
CA SER A 308 37.12 -25.45 25.37
C SER A 308 36.86 -24.14 24.61
N TYR A 309 37.03 -23.00 25.30
CA TYR A 309 36.98 -21.68 24.67
C TYR A 309 38.38 -21.32 24.15
N SER A 310 38.56 -21.29 22.84
CA SER A 310 39.83 -20.91 22.21
C SER A 310 39.60 -20.13 20.92
N SER A 311 39.76 -18.81 21.00
CA SER A 311 39.62 -17.91 19.85
C SER A 311 40.81 -18.03 18.92
N GLN A 312 40.60 -18.49 17.68
CA GLN A 312 41.55 -18.25 16.59
C GLN A 312 40.84 -18.17 15.24
N SER A 313 41.39 -17.32 14.38
CA SER A 313 40.94 -17.03 13.01
C SER A 313 41.07 -18.24 12.09
N ASP A 314 40.08 -18.45 11.22
CA ASP A 314 40.20 -19.40 10.11
C ASP A 314 39.61 -18.79 8.82
N ASP A 315 40.41 -18.73 7.76
CA ASP A 315 40.04 -18.18 6.45
C ASP A 315 39.36 -19.27 5.61
N SER A 316 38.06 -19.48 5.83
CA SER A 316 37.28 -20.49 5.11
C SER A 316 36.35 -19.86 4.06
N GLN A 317 36.78 -20.01 2.80
CA GLN A 317 36.12 -19.68 1.53
C GLN A 317 34.58 -19.54 1.56
N ILE A 318 34.06 -18.42 1.06
CA ILE A 318 32.63 -18.22 0.80
C ILE A 318 32.19 -19.24 -0.25
N ASP A 319 31.28 -20.15 0.13
CA ASP A 319 30.83 -21.23 -0.74
C ASP A 319 30.14 -20.69 -2.02
N GLU A 320 30.75 -20.97 -3.17
CA GLU A 320 30.31 -20.52 -4.48
C GLU A 320 28.92 -21.06 -4.87
N LEU A 321 28.45 -22.12 -4.21
CA LEU A 321 27.10 -22.67 -4.36
C LEU A 321 26.05 -21.80 -3.63
N SER A 322 26.39 -21.26 -2.46
CA SER A 322 25.49 -20.34 -1.73
C SER A 322 25.25 -19.04 -2.50
N ILE A 323 26.27 -18.52 -3.18
CA ILE A 323 26.15 -17.32 -4.05
C ILE A 323 25.18 -17.59 -5.21
N LYS A 324 25.21 -18.80 -5.79
CA LYS A 324 24.31 -19.19 -6.90
C LYS A 324 22.86 -19.44 -6.48
N SER A 325 22.60 -19.58 -5.18
CA SER A 325 21.25 -19.71 -4.61
C SER A 325 20.72 -18.41 -3.99
N ALA A 326 21.51 -17.32 -4.00
CA ALA A 326 21.09 -16.03 -3.45
C ALA A 326 20.04 -15.37 -4.36
N ARG A 327 18.74 -15.54 -4.05
CA ARG A 327 17.67 -14.71 -4.63
C ARG A 327 18.04 -13.23 -4.41
N PRO A 328 17.89 -12.35 -5.41
CA PRO A 328 18.28 -10.95 -5.29
C PRO A 328 17.40 -10.29 -4.23
N VAL A 329 18.01 -9.90 -3.10
CA VAL A 329 17.29 -9.40 -1.93
C VAL A 329 16.48 -8.17 -2.31
N MET A 330 15.15 -8.25 -2.13
CA MET A 330 14.18 -7.22 -2.50
C MET A 330 14.40 -5.91 -1.70
N SER A 331 15.27 -5.02 -2.20
CA SER A 331 15.45 -3.71 -1.59
C SER A 331 14.26 -2.79 -1.89
N PHE A 332 13.98 -1.86 -0.97
CA PHE A 332 12.96 -0.81 -1.16
C PHE A 332 13.11 -0.10 -2.50
N TYR A 333 14.36 0.29 -2.83
CA TYR A 333 14.70 0.98 -4.08
C TYR A 333 14.44 0.11 -5.33
N THR A 334 14.69 -1.20 -5.26
CA THR A 334 14.40 -2.14 -6.35
C THR A 334 12.89 -2.28 -6.59
N LEU A 335 12.09 -2.34 -5.52
CA LEU A 335 10.63 -2.37 -5.63
C LEU A 335 10.09 -1.04 -6.18
N GLN A 336 10.66 0.09 -5.75
CA GLN A 336 10.30 1.42 -6.27
C GLN A 336 10.64 1.57 -7.76
N GLN A 337 11.82 1.12 -8.20
CA GLN A 337 12.19 1.10 -9.62
C GLN A 337 11.33 0.16 -10.49
N ARG A 338 10.78 -0.91 -9.89
CA ARG A 338 9.93 -1.90 -10.58
C ARG A 338 8.49 -1.40 -10.78
N TYR A 339 7.90 -0.82 -9.74
CA TYR A 339 6.48 -0.46 -9.72
C TYR A 339 6.20 1.05 -9.78
N GLY A 340 7.19 1.93 -9.57
CA GLY A 340 7.08 3.37 -9.83
C GLY A 340 6.44 4.21 -8.72
N PHE A 341 6.25 3.66 -7.52
CA PHE A 341 5.55 4.34 -6.42
C PHE A 341 6.31 5.53 -5.83
N LEU A 342 5.55 6.44 -5.21
CA LEU A 342 6.07 7.57 -4.44
C LEU A 342 6.27 7.17 -2.97
N SER A 343 7.26 7.80 -2.34
CA SER A 343 7.58 7.66 -0.92
C SER A 343 7.71 9.06 -0.34
N HIS A 344 6.90 9.38 0.67
CA HIS A 344 6.99 10.63 1.42
C HIS A 344 7.87 10.44 2.67
N GLU A 345 8.13 11.53 3.39
CA GLU A 345 8.88 11.54 4.67
C GLU A 345 8.25 10.65 5.76
N ARG A 346 7.00 10.21 5.58
CA ARG A 346 6.24 9.35 6.49
C ARG A 346 5.96 7.95 5.92
N SER A 347 6.58 7.59 4.81
CA SER A 347 6.50 6.24 4.24
C SER A 347 7.43 5.30 5.00
N TYR A 348 6.88 4.23 5.58
CA TYR A 348 7.64 3.26 6.37
C TYR A 348 7.91 1.99 5.57
N CYS A 349 9.17 1.57 5.49
CA CYS A 349 9.53 0.22 5.05
C CYS A 349 9.80 -0.66 6.27
N VAL A 350 9.12 -1.80 6.35
CA VAL A 350 8.96 -2.60 7.57
C VAL A 350 9.22 -4.07 7.31
N MET A 351 9.90 -4.72 8.24
CA MET A 351 10.04 -6.18 8.32
C MET A 351 9.53 -6.65 9.70
N ARG A 352 9.37 -7.97 9.87
CA ARG A 352 9.11 -8.56 11.19
C ARG A 352 10.17 -8.15 12.22
N SER A 353 9.74 -7.98 13.47
CA SER A 353 10.56 -7.48 14.58
C SER A 353 10.33 -8.33 15.83
N LYS A 354 11.22 -8.23 16.82
CA LYS A 354 11.04 -8.93 18.10
C LYS A 354 9.76 -8.52 18.82
N GLU A 355 9.38 -7.23 18.78
CA GLU A 355 8.14 -6.76 19.40
C GLU A 355 6.88 -7.25 18.66
N SER A 356 6.92 -7.35 17.32
CA SER A 356 5.79 -7.90 16.56
C SER A 356 5.69 -9.42 16.69
N ASP A 357 6.81 -10.13 16.77
CA ASP A 357 6.85 -11.57 17.08
C ASP A 357 6.33 -11.86 18.50
N GLU A 358 6.74 -11.08 19.51
CA GLU A 358 6.19 -11.16 20.87
C GLU A 358 4.67 -10.93 20.90
N LEU A 359 4.15 -10.00 20.09
CA LEU A 359 2.73 -9.69 20.03
C LEU A 359 1.92 -10.76 19.28
N ALA A 360 2.47 -11.34 18.21
CA ALA A 360 1.87 -12.48 17.52
C ALA A 360 1.81 -13.73 18.41
N ALA A 361 2.87 -14.02 19.16
CA ALA A 361 2.93 -15.13 20.11
C ALA A 361 1.93 -15.01 21.29
N LEU A 362 1.40 -13.82 21.56
CA LEU A 362 0.30 -13.63 22.53
C LEU A 362 -1.09 -13.99 21.96
N ALA A 363 -1.24 -14.08 20.64
CA ALA A 363 -2.46 -14.53 19.98
C ALA A 363 -2.42 -16.05 19.66
N ASP A 364 -1.25 -16.58 19.31
CA ASP A 364 -1.08 -17.99 18.93
C ASP A 364 -0.86 -18.93 20.13
N GLN A 365 -1.95 -19.22 20.85
CA GLN A 365 -2.05 -20.46 21.65
C GLN A 365 -2.72 -21.62 20.88
N ILE A 366 -3.22 -21.37 19.67
CA ILE A 366 -4.00 -22.35 18.86
C ILE A 366 -3.53 -22.39 17.38
N GLY A 367 -2.83 -21.38 16.87
CA GLY A 367 -2.39 -21.32 15.47
C GLY A 367 -1.09 -22.05 15.15
N GLY A 368 -0.89 -22.39 13.88
CA GLY A 368 0.37 -22.92 13.34
C GLY A 368 1.44 -21.84 13.18
N ARG A 369 2.72 -22.24 13.08
CA ARG A 369 3.88 -21.33 13.03
C ARG A 369 3.78 -20.26 11.93
N ASP A 370 3.20 -20.62 10.80
CA ASP A 370 3.13 -19.78 9.61
C ASP A 370 2.06 -18.68 9.75
N VAL A 371 0.97 -18.97 10.49
CA VAL A 371 -0.01 -17.95 10.92
C VAL A 371 0.66 -16.87 11.78
N SER A 372 1.53 -17.28 12.71
CA SER A 372 2.30 -16.37 13.56
C SER A 372 3.28 -15.48 12.77
N ARG A 373 3.88 -16.03 11.72
CA ARG A 373 4.74 -15.30 10.77
C ARG A 373 3.97 -14.17 10.08
N HIS A 374 2.83 -14.46 9.43
CA HIS A 374 2.04 -13.43 8.74
C HIS A 374 1.45 -12.40 9.71
N LEU A 375 0.99 -12.85 10.88
CA LEU A 375 0.44 -11.97 11.92
C LEU A 375 1.51 -11.01 12.47
N SER A 376 2.75 -11.48 12.66
CA SER A 376 3.87 -10.61 13.07
C SER A 376 4.20 -9.54 12.02
N LEU A 377 4.20 -9.87 10.71
CA LEU A 377 4.42 -8.84 9.69
C LEU A 377 3.27 -7.81 9.69
N SER A 378 2.04 -8.29 9.79
CA SER A 378 0.84 -7.44 9.89
C SER A 378 0.90 -6.49 11.09
N ILE A 379 1.30 -7.00 12.27
CA ILE A 379 1.48 -6.22 13.49
C ILE A 379 2.63 -5.20 13.32
N ALA A 380 3.74 -5.56 12.70
CA ALA A 380 4.86 -4.64 12.46
C ALA A 380 4.44 -3.46 11.57
N MET A 381 3.73 -3.73 10.47
CA MET A 381 3.22 -2.71 9.55
C MET A 381 2.22 -1.77 10.24
N VAL A 382 1.33 -2.32 11.07
CA VAL A 382 0.33 -1.56 11.84
C VAL A 382 0.96 -0.73 12.98
N LEU A 383 2.03 -1.21 13.61
CA LEU A 383 2.84 -0.42 14.56
C LEU A 383 3.52 0.77 13.87
N ALA A 384 4.06 0.56 12.66
CA ALA A 384 4.67 1.63 11.86
C ALA A 384 3.64 2.69 11.43
N ALA A 385 2.40 2.28 11.11
CA ALA A 385 1.27 3.19 10.89
C ALA A 385 0.81 3.95 12.16
N GLY A 386 1.49 3.78 13.30
CA GLY A 386 1.26 4.53 14.54
C GLY A 386 0.18 3.96 15.47
N VAL A 387 -0.37 2.77 15.18
CA VAL A 387 -1.38 2.14 16.03
C VAL A 387 -0.75 1.68 17.35
N ARG A 388 -1.35 2.08 18.47
CA ARG A 388 -0.81 1.84 19.81
C ARG A 388 -0.81 0.34 20.15
N ARG A 389 0.30 -0.16 20.73
CA ARG A 389 0.44 -1.53 21.26
C ARG A 389 -0.71 -1.98 22.17
N GLY A 390 -1.32 -1.06 22.92
CA GLY A 390 -2.51 -1.34 23.72
C GLY A 390 -3.73 -1.71 22.88
N THR A 391 -4.03 -0.95 21.82
CA THR A 391 -5.12 -1.23 20.87
C THR A 391 -4.92 -2.58 20.18
N ILE A 392 -3.68 -2.86 19.74
CA ILE A 392 -3.30 -4.16 19.14
C ILE A 392 -3.59 -5.31 20.11
N LYS A 393 -3.14 -5.23 21.37
CA LYS A 393 -3.43 -6.27 22.37
C LYS A 393 -4.93 -6.46 22.62
N SER A 394 -5.72 -5.39 22.63
CA SER A 394 -7.19 -5.48 22.76
C SER A 394 -7.83 -6.16 21.56
N ALA A 395 -7.45 -5.81 20.33
CA ALA A 395 -8.00 -6.41 19.11
C ALA A 395 -7.63 -7.91 18.99
N LEU A 396 -6.38 -8.27 19.29
CA LEU A 396 -5.94 -9.67 19.33
C LEU A 396 -6.69 -10.50 20.39
N ARG A 397 -7.03 -9.88 21.54
CA ARG A 397 -7.87 -10.54 22.55
C ARG A 397 -9.30 -10.73 22.07
N VAL A 398 -9.93 -9.70 21.50
CA VAL A 398 -11.31 -9.78 20.99
C VAL A 398 -11.42 -10.82 19.86
N SER A 399 -10.42 -10.96 18.99
CA SER A 399 -10.40 -11.99 17.93
C SER A 399 -10.21 -13.42 18.44
N HIS A 400 -9.85 -13.60 19.72
CA HIS A 400 -9.87 -14.89 20.43
C HIS A 400 -11.20 -15.11 21.16
N GLU A 401 -11.91 -14.06 21.58
CA GLU A 401 -13.23 -14.14 22.24
C GLU A 401 -14.40 -14.27 21.23
N LEU A 402 -14.13 -14.16 19.92
CA LEU A 402 -15.09 -14.29 18.82
C LEU A 402 -14.92 -15.58 17.97
N LYS A 403 -14.27 -16.62 18.52
CA LYS A 403 -14.04 -17.92 17.88
C LYS A 403 -14.50 -19.08 18.77
#